data_AF-A0A660A8N4-F1
#
_entry.id   AF-A0A660A8N4-F1
#
_cell.length_a   1.000
_cell.length_b   1.000
_cell.length_c   1.000
_cell.angle_alpha   90.00
_cell.angle_beta   90.00
_cell.angle_gamma   90.00
#
_symmetry.space_group_name_H-M   'P 1'
#
loop_
_entity.id
_entity.type
_entity.pdbx_description
1 polymer ?
#
loop_
_entity_poly.entity_id
_entity_poly.type
_entity_poly.pdbx_seq_one_letter_code
_entity_poly.pdbx_strand_id
1 'polypeptide(L)'
;NKIAYKFATTMYTTFEQDHLLPRTKHLGAVTKVSATAQEVSGTTQLDAIKSYFNSDLKTLLFIGGSAGAQVFNQFVSDHQELRQTYNIINVTGDPNLNALSPNLYRVDYVTDLYQPLMGMADLVI
;
A
#
# COMPACT_ATOMS: atom_id res chain seq x y z
N ASN A 1 -17.43 0.32 17.97
CA ASN A 1 -17.52 1.46 18.92
C ASN A 1 -18.99 1.77 19.24
N LYS A 2 -19.66 0.90 20.01
CA LYS A 2 -21.11 0.98 20.28
C LYS A 2 -21.49 2.09 21.27
N ILE A 3 -20.53 2.53 22.08
CA ILE A 3 -20.73 3.59 23.08
C ILE A 3 -20.80 4.96 22.39
N ALA A 4 -19.87 5.26 21.49
CA ALA A 4 -19.86 6.53 20.75
C ALA A 4 -21.11 6.73 19.87
N TYR A 5 -21.64 5.64 19.28
CA TYR A 5 -22.84 5.69 18.43
C TYR A 5 -24.08 6.26 19.16
N LYS A 6 -24.22 6.03 20.47
CA LYS A 6 -25.38 6.52 21.24
C LYS A 6 -25.47 8.05 21.28
N PHE A 7 -24.33 8.73 21.20
CA PHE A 7 -24.22 10.19 21.30
C PHE A 7 -23.98 10.88 19.96
N ALA A 8 -23.78 10.12 18.88
CA ALA A 8 -23.49 10.66 17.56
C ALA A 8 -24.77 10.88 16.73
N THR A 9 -24.87 12.03 16.07
CA THR A 9 -25.90 12.30 15.05
C THR A 9 -25.61 11.54 13.75
N THR A 10 -24.32 11.34 13.44
CA THR A 10 -23.85 10.57 12.29
C THR A 10 -22.52 9.92 12.64
N MET A 11 -22.34 8.65 12.26
CA MET A 11 -21.12 7.89 12.47
C MET A 11 -20.54 7.48 11.12
N TYR A 12 -19.32 7.90 10.82
CA TYR A 12 -18.62 7.48 9.62
C TYR A 12 -17.84 6.19 9.88
N THR A 13 -17.89 5.26 8.93
CA THR A 13 -17.29 3.93 9.09
C THR A 13 -16.52 3.54 7.84
N THR A 14 -15.36 2.90 8.01
CA THR A 14 -14.51 2.45 6.91
C THR A 14 -14.87 1.07 6.39
N PHE A 15 -15.64 0.30 7.16
CA PHE A 15 -16.20 -0.99 6.79
C PHE A 15 -17.71 -0.86 6.63
N GLU A 16 -18.29 -1.69 5.77
CA GLU A 16 -19.74 -1.75 5.66
C GLU A 16 -20.33 -2.23 7.00
N GLN A 17 -21.46 -1.66 7.39
CA GLN A 17 -22.15 -1.99 8.64
C GLN A 17 -23.55 -2.47 8.31
N ASP A 18 -24.08 -3.37 9.15
CA ASP A 18 -25.45 -3.85 9.01
C ASP A 18 -26.44 -2.68 8.87
N HIS A 19 -27.41 -2.83 7.98
CA HIS A 19 -28.46 -1.84 7.69
C HIS A 19 -29.30 -1.42 8.92
N LEU A 20 -29.11 -2.10 10.06
CA LEU A 20 -29.74 -1.81 11.35
C LEU A 20 -29.17 -0.57 12.06
N LEU A 21 -28.11 0.05 11.53
CA LEU A 21 -27.53 1.28 12.07
C LEU A 21 -27.84 2.49 11.16
N PRO A 22 -29.03 3.11 11.26
CA PRO A 22 -29.47 4.16 10.33
C PRO A 22 -28.62 5.44 10.38
N ARG A 23 -27.81 5.62 11.43
CA ARG A 23 -26.91 6.78 11.57
C ARG A 23 -25.50 6.51 11.07
N THR A 24 -25.21 5.34 10.49
CA THR A 24 -23.90 5.06 9.90
C THR A 24 -23.83 5.45 8.43
N LYS A 25 -22.74 6.14 8.04
CA LYS A 25 -22.37 6.35 6.65
C LYS A 25 -21.08 5.58 6.35
N HIS A 26 -21.11 4.74 5.34
CA HIS A 26 -19.92 4.03 4.86
C HIS A 26 -19.09 4.97 3.98
N LEU A 27 -17.82 5.17 4.36
CA LEU A 27 -16.86 5.96 3.60
C LEU A 27 -15.91 5.10 2.76
N GLY A 28 -15.87 3.79 3.00
CA GLY A 28 -14.82 2.93 2.45
C GLY A 28 -13.45 3.18 3.09
N ALA A 29 -12.39 2.70 2.43
CA ALA A 29 -11.03 2.90 2.89
C ALA A 29 -10.67 4.39 2.88
N VAL A 30 -10.26 4.92 4.03
CA VAL A 30 -9.82 6.32 4.15
C VAL A 30 -8.31 6.33 4.38
N THR A 31 -7.59 6.99 3.47
CA THR A 31 -6.16 7.26 3.62
C THR A 31 -5.97 8.74 3.93
N LYS A 32 -5.09 9.06 4.89
CA LYS A 32 -4.75 10.45 5.20
C LYS A 32 -3.88 11.00 4.06
N VAL A 33 -4.48 11.83 3.21
CA VAL A 33 -3.77 12.54 2.15
C VAL A 33 -3.38 13.92 2.69
N SER A 34 -2.16 14.06 3.21
CA SER A 34 -1.61 15.40 3.49
C SER A 34 -1.25 16.04 2.15
N ALA A 35 -1.86 17.19 1.82
CA ALA A 35 -1.53 17.96 0.61
C ALA A 35 -0.03 18.37 0.54
N THR A 36 0.68 18.30 1.67
CA THR A 36 2.12 18.53 1.80
C THR A 36 3.01 17.34 1.44
N ALA A 37 2.46 16.14 1.15
CA ALA A 37 3.28 15.00 0.73
C ALA A 37 3.78 15.10 -0.73
N GLN A 38 3.25 16.06 -1.50
CA GLN A 38 3.69 16.33 -2.87
C GLN A 38 5.02 17.09 -2.95
N GLU A 39 5.50 17.68 -1.86
CA GLU A 39 6.72 18.50 -1.90
C GLU A 39 7.65 18.18 -0.71
N VAL A 40 8.91 17.84 -1.05
CA VAL A 40 10.14 18.13 -0.28
C VAL A 40 10.90 17.00 0.45
N SER A 41 10.52 15.70 0.51
CA SER A 41 11.46 14.71 1.13
C SER A 41 11.57 13.29 0.54
N GLY A 42 10.91 12.98 -0.57
CA GLY A 42 10.94 11.63 -1.16
C GLY A 42 11.76 11.46 -2.45
N THR A 43 12.26 12.53 -3.06
CA THR A 43 12.79 12.47 -4.45
C THR A 43 14.01 11.57 -4.58
N THR A 44 15.03 11.73 -3.74
CA THR A 44 16.29 10.96 -3.88
C THR A 44 16.10 9.45 -3.70
N GLN A 45 15.29 9.04 -2.72
CA GLN A 45 15.05 7.61 -2.47
C GLN A 45 14.10 7.01 -3.51
N LEU A 46 13.07 7.76 -3.94
CA LEU A 46 12.16 7.31 -4.99
C LEU A 46 12.88 7.20 -6.34
N ASP A 47 13.76 8.14 -6.66
CA ASP A 47 14.55 8.13 -7.90
C ASP A 47 15.57 6.99 -7.88
N ALA A 48 16.16 6.69 -6.71
CA ALA A 48 16.97 5.49 -6.53
C ALA A 48 16.16 4.22 -6.82
N ILE A 49 14.95 4.07 -6.28
CA ILE A 49 14.08 2.91 -6.56
C ILE A 49 13.74 2.84 -8.05
N LYS A 50 13.33 3.96 -8.66
CA LYS A 50 13.02 4.05 -10.09
C LYS A 50 14.18 3.62 -10.98
N SER A 51 15.43 3.90 -10.58
CA SER A 51 16.62 3.50 -11.35
C SER A 51 16.77 1.98 -11.50
N TYR A 52 16.14 1.19 -10.62
CA TYR A 52 16.13 -0.28 -10.72
C TYR A 52 14.94 -0.79 -11.54
N PHE A 53 14.00 0.05 -11.93
CA PHE A 53 12.77 -0.33 -12.62
C PHE A 53 12.85 -0.04 -14.12
N ASN A 54 12.24 -0.90 -14.91
CA ASN A 54 12.11 -0.69 -16.35
C ASN A 54 10.84 0.13 -16.63
N SER A 55 10.98 1.30 -17.28
CA SER A 55 9.87 2.18 -17.63
C SER A 55 8.85 1.57 -18.60
N ASP A 56 9.23 0.53 -19.33
CA ASP A 56 8.34 -0.16 -20.29
C ASP A 56 7.44 -1.20 -19.60
N LEU A 57 7.73 -1.57 -18.35
CA LEU A 57 6.97 -2.55 -17.60
C LEU A 57 5.95 -1.89 -16.66
N LYS A 58 4.83 -2.59 -16.45
CA LYS A 58 3.82 -2.17 -15.47
C LYS A 58 4.31 -2.42 -14.05
N THR A 59 3.98 -1.51 -13.13
CA THR A 59 4.39 -1.58 -11.73
C THR A 59 3.26 -2.12 -10.86
N LEU A 60 3.51 -3.25 -10.19
CA LEU A 60 2.57 -3.87 -9.25
C LEU A 60 3.03 -3.58 -7.82
N LEU A 61 2.15 -3.04 -6.99
CA LEU A 61 2.37 -2.85 -5.56
C LEU A 61 1.58 -3.89 -4.77
N PHE A 62 2.29 -4.83 -4.17
CA PHE A 62 1.74 -5.79 -3.22
C PHE A 62 1.78 -5.19 -1.82
N ILE A 63 0.63 -5.12 -1.16
CA ILE A 63 0.53 -4.66 0.20
C ILE A 63 -0.62 -5.33 0.95
N GLY A 64 -0.29 -5.95 2.09
CA GLY A 64 -1.26 -6.56 2.97
C GLY A 64 -1.16 -6.07 4.40
N GLY A 65 -2.27 -6.17 5.15
CA GLY A 65 -2.23 -6.14 6.62
C GLY A 65 -1.55 -7.39 7.19
N SER A 66 -1.51 -7.54 8.52
CA SER A 66 -0.72 -8.59 9.20
C SER A 66 -0.91 -10.02 8.68
N ALA A 67 -2.10 -10.39 8.20
CA ALA A 67 -2.37 -11.70 7.60
C ALA A 67 -2.17 -11.74 6.06
N GLY A 68 -2.36 -10.61 5.37
CA GLY A 68 -2.25 -10.53 3.91
C GLY A 68 -0.81 -10.40 3.43
N ALA A 69 0.04 -9.73 4.21
CA ALA A 69 1.44 -9.52 3.86
C ALA A 69 2.19 -10.85 3.70
N GLN A 70 1.92 -11.85 4.55
CA GLN A 70 2.59 -13.15 4.45
C GLN A 70 2.26 -13.90 3.15
N VAL A 71 0.99 -13.89 2.72
CA VAL A 71 0.57 -14.54 1.47
C VAL A 71 1.22 -13.88 0.27
N PHE A 72 1.25 -12.55 0.25
CA PHE A 72 1.92 -11.79 -0.82
C PHE A 72 3.44 -11.97 -0.80
N ASN A 73 4.06 -11.99 0.38
CA ASN A 73 5.49 -12.26 0.53
C ASN A 73 5.87 -13.60 -0.07
N GLN A 74 5.07 -14.64 0.22
CA GLN A 74 5.29 -15.97 -0.31
C GLN A 74 5.09 -15.98 -1.84
N PHE A 75 3.98 -15.44 -2.32
CA PHE A 75 3.67 -15.36 -3.75
C PHE A 75 4.77 -14.67 -4.57
N VAL A 76 5.23 -13.49 -4.13
CA VAL A 76 6.30 -12.76 -4.84
C VAL A 76 7.64 -13.51 -4.73
N SER A 77 7.85 -14.33 -3.69
CA SER A 77 9.09 -15.10 -3.53
C SER A 77 9.11 -16.34 -4.42
N ASP A 78 7.96 -16.99 -4.57
CA ASP A 78 7.80 -18.20 -5.37
C ASP A 78 7.77 -17.90 -6.86
N HIS A 79 7.30 -16.72 -7.26
CA HIS A 79 7.13 -16.32 -8.66
C HIS A 79 8.13 -15.24 -9.10
N GLN A 80 9.41 -15.58 -9.13
CA GLN A 80 10.46 -14.64 -9.55
C GLN A 80 10.32 -14.20 -11.02
N GLU A 81 9.68 -15.02 -11.85
CA GLU A 81 9.36 -14.76 -13.25
C GLU A 81 8.49 -13.51 -13.45
N LEU A 82 7.71 -13.10 -12.43
CA LEU A 82 6.92 -11.86 -12.49
C LEU A 82 7.78 -10.64 -12.83
N ARG A 83 9.05 -10.65 -12.42
CA ARG A 83 10.02 -9.56 -12.65
C ARG A 83 10.42 -9.42 -14.12
N GLN A 84 10.09 -10.38 -14.98
CA GLN A 84 10.32 -10.31 -16.42
C GLN A 84 9.24 -9.50 -17.14
N THR A 85 8.05 -9.40 -16.54
CA THR A 85 6.88 -8.76 -17.15
C THR A 85 6.44 -7.51 -16.39
N TYR A 86 6.82 -7.39 -15.12
CA TYR A 86 6.40 -6.32 -14.22
C TYR A 86 7.56 -5.79 -13.37
N ASN A 87 7.48 -4.52 -13.00
CA ASN A 87 8.19 -4.01 -11.84
C ASN A 87 7.39 -4.35 -10.58
N ILE A 88 8.04 -4.85 -9.55
CA ILE A 88 7.37 -5.28 -8.33
C ILE A 88 7.80 -4.41 -7.16
N ILE A 89 6.82 -3.80 -6.49
CA ILE A 89 6.96 -3.24 -5.15
C ILE A 89 6.21 -4.17 -4.20
N ASN A 90 6.82 -4.56 -3.09
CA ASN A 90 6.17 -5.38 -2.08
C ASN A 90 6.46 -4.85 -0.67
N VAL A 91 5.39 -4.47 0.05
CA VAL A 91 5.47 -4.02 1.44
C VAL A 91 5.24 -5.23 2.35
N THR A 92 6.33 -5.74 2.93
CA THR A 92 6.40 -7.11 3.44
C THR A 92 6.01 -7.25 4.90
N GLY A 93 6.18 -6.21 5.72
CA GLY A 93 6.11 -6.33 7.18
C GLY A 93 7.25 -7.14 7.81
N ASP A 94 8.25 -7.59 7.04
CA ASP A 94 9.37 -8.41 7.50
C ASP A 94 10.72 -7.84 6.99
N PRO A 95 11.57 -7.32 7.88
CA PRO A 95 12.86 -6.71 7.51
C PRO A 95 13.84 -7.69 6.87
N ASN A 96 13.68 -8.99 7.10
CA ASN A 96 14.55 -10.00 6.49
C ASN A 96 14.29 -10.17 4.99
N LEU A 97 13.14 -9.71 4.51
CA LEU A 97 12.77 -9.76 3.09
C LEU A 97 13.12 -8.47 2.34
N ASN A 98 13.69 -7.47 3.02
CA ASN A 98 14.09 -6.20 2.41
C ASN A 98 15.12 -6.44 1.31
N ALA A 99 14.82 -5.94 0.11
CA ALA A 99 15.65 -6.16 -1.06
C ALA A 99 15.41 -5.08 -2.10
N LEU A 100 16.48 -4.63 -2.75
CA LEU A 100 16.42 -3.76 -3.92
C LEU A 100 17.27 -4.39 -5.02
N SER A 101 16.64 -4.70 -6.15
CA SER A 101 17.29 -5.33 -7.29
C SER A 101 16.47 -5.06 -8.56
N PRO A 102 16.96 -5.40 -9.78
CA PRO A 102 16.26 -5.04 -11.01
C PRO A 102 14.79 -5.49 -11.04
N ASN A 103 13.88 -4.57 -11.27
CA ASN A 103 12.43 -4.76 -11.27
C ASN A 103 11.84 -5.26 -9.93
N LEU A 104 12.55 -5.14 -8.80
CA LEU A 104 12.06 -5.54 -7.48
C LEU A 104 12.50 -4.57 -6.38
N TYR A 105 11.52 -4.06 -5.65
CA TYR A 105 11.70 -3.34 -4.40
C TYR A 105 10.85 -3.97 -3.29
N ARG A 106 11.51 -4.48 -2.25
CA ARG A 106 10.90 -5.03 -1.05
C ARG A 106 11.31 -4.22 0.16
N VAL A 107 10.32 -3.86 0.97
CA VAL A 107 10.52 -3.09 2.19
C VAL A 107 9.51 -3.53 3.25
N ASP A 108 9.96 -3.65 4.48
CA ASP A 108 9.19 -4.12 5.62
C ASP A 108 8.13 -3.12 6.04
N TYR A 109 8.48 -1.85 6.09
CA TYR A 109 7.56 -0.80 6.49
C TYR A 109 7.82 0.49 5.73
N VAL A 110 6.74 1.17 5.36
CA VAL A 110 6.80 2.43 4.62
C VAL A 110 6.13 3.53 5.43
N THR A 111 6.88 4.57 5.77
CA THR A 111 6.34 5.81 6.37
C THR A 111 5.97 6.79 5.26
N ASP A 112 6.91 7.66 4.89
CA ASP A 112 6.67 8.85 4.09
C ASP A 112 6.61 8.55 2.60
N LEU A 113 7.14 7.39 2.19
CA LEU A 113 7.14 6.93 0.80
C LEU A 113 5.84 6.21 0.40
N TYR A 114 4.87 6.05 1.30
CA TYR A 114 3.67 5.27 1.01
C TYR A 114 2.87 5.85 -0.17
N GLN A 115 2.59 7.15 -0.13
CA GLN A 115 1.87 7.82 -1.22
C GLN A 115 2.69 7.86 -2.52
N PRO A 116 4.00 8.21 -2.49
CA PRO A 116 4.85 8.10 -3.67
C PRO A 116 4.88 6.71 -4.33
N LEU A 117 4.95 5.63 -3.54
CA LEU A 117 4.94 4.26 -4.06
C LEU A 117 3.58 3.89 -4.65
N MET A 118 2.48 4.32 -4.01
CA MET A 118 1.14 4.18 -4.60
C MET A 118 1.00 4.93 -5.92
N GLY A 119 1.55 6.14 -6.03
CA GLY A 119 1.54 6.92 -7.26
C GLY A 119 2.42 6.35 -8.37
N MET A 120 3.41 5.53 -8.02
CA MET A 120 4.25 4.79 -8.98
C MET A 120 3.56 3.51 -9.49
N ALA A 121 2.69 2.92 -8.69
CA ALA A 121 2.03 1.67 -9.03
C ALA A 121 0.95 1.88 -10.11
N ASP A 122 0.96 1.04 -11.14
CA ASP A 122 -0.15 0.92 -12.09
C ASP A 122 -1.31 0.11 -11.49
N LEU A 123 -1.00 -0.82 -10.58
CA LEU A 123 -1.97 -1.65 -9.86
C LEU A 123 -1.51 -1.92 -8.43
N VAL A 124 -2.45 -1.85 -7.48
CA VAL A 124 -2.24 -2.21 -6.07
C VAL A 124 -3.01 -3.49 -5.77
N ILE A 125 -2.34 -4.43 -5.10
CA ILE A 125 -2.83 -5.79 -4.79
C ILE A 125 -2.75 -6.01 -3.28
#